data_AF-A0A820D4Y6-F1
#
_entry.id   AF-A0A820D4Y6-F1
#
_cell.length_a   1.000
_cell.length_b   1.000
_cell.length_c   1.000
_cell.angle_alpha   90.00
_cell.angle_beta   90.00
_cell.angle_gamma   90.00
#
_symmetry.space_group_name_H-M   'P 1'
#
loop_
_entity.id
_entity.type
_entity.pdbx_description
1 polymer ?
#
loop_
_entity_poly.entity_id
_entity_poly.type
_entity_poly.pdbx_seq_one_letter_code
_entity_poly.pdbx_strand_id
1 'polypeptide(L)'
;MTAVVDNYPVSLSNLPTNIGLSTKTNDVLTDEDNHAIESIYSYWFGENINTWSKSYPLNTKLWFRVDEKVDQDIKNKFEKYLSDATTSHNTLCQRWQTTDRGKLALIILLDQFPRNIYRATAKMFEFDTLSVKLALEIINDPTHMTTYSLPERLFIYLPLVHSEELIYTTKGAN
;
A
#
# COMPACT_ATOMS: atom_id res chain seq x y z
N MET A 1 23.32 67.40 3.69
CA MET A 1 23.91 66.23 4.38
C MET A 1 23.48 65.01 3.60
N THR A 2 24.39 64.55 2.75
CA THR A 2 24.17 63.54 1.70
C THR A 2 24.69 62.22 2.26
N ALA A 3 23.85 61.19 2.34
CA ALA A 3 24.31 59.84 2.67
C ALA A 3 24.28 59.00 1.38
N VAL A 4 25.47 58.55 1.02
CA VAL A 4 25.85 57.83 -0.19
C VAL A 4 25.33 56.39 -0.11
N VAL A 5 24.88 55.88 -1.26
CA VAL A 5 24.44 54.50 -1.46
C VAL A 5 25.67 53.68 -1.83
N ASP A 6 26.20 52.88 -0.89
CA ASP A 6 27.31 51.98 -1.18
C ASP A 6 26.78 50.63 -1.68
N ASN A 7 26.96 50.43 -2.97
CA ASN A 7 26.65 49.21 -3.70
C ASN A 7 27.92 48.33 -3.72
N TYR A 8 28.00 47.30 -2.86
CA TYR A 8 29.10 46.33 -2.88
C TYR A 8 28.63 45.01 -3.54
N PRO A 9 29.32 44.51 -4.59
CA PRO A 9 29.00 43.24 -5.21
C PRO A 9 29.52 42.08 -4.33
N VAL A 10 28.62 41.22 -3.84
CA VAL A 10 29.03 39.98 -3.17
C VAL A 10 29.39 38.95 -4.25
N SER A 11 30.67 38.59 -4.29
CA SER A 11 31.24 37.56 -5.17
C SER A 11 30.65 36.18 -4.86
N LEU A 12 30.11 35.49 -5.87
CA LEU A 12 29.49 34.15 -5.77
C LEU A 12 30.50 32.99 -5.69
N SER A 13 31.73 33.22 -5.24
CA SER A 13 32.82 32.26 -5.41
C SER A 13 33.18 31.39 -4.20
N ASN A 14 32.37 31.35 -3.13
CA ASN A 14 32.68 30.56 -1.92
C ASN A 14 31.47 29.85 -1.27
N LEU A 15 30.57 29.27 -2.06
CA LEU A 15 29.65 28.27 -1.53
C LEU A 15 30.32 26.89 -1.63
N PRO A 16 30.44 26.12 -0.53
CA PRO A 16 30.93 24.75 -0.62
C PRO A 16 30.02 23.94 -1.53
N THR A 17 30.57 23.55 -2.68
CA THR A 17 30.08 22.53 -3.59
C THR A 17 29.94 21.20 -2.83
N ASN A 18 28.84 20.48 -3.07
CA ASN A 18 28.47 19.20 -2.45
C ASN A 18 27.91 19.26 -1.02
N ILE A 19 26.64 19.69 -0.91
CA ILE A 19 25.72 18.93 -0.05
C ILE A 19 25.38 17.67 -0.84
N GLY A 20 26.14 16.60 -0.58
CA GLY A 20 25.76 15.27 -1.01
C GLY A 20 24.43 14.92 -0.36
N LEU A 21 23.32 15.19 -1.06
CA LEU A 21 22.06 14.51 -0.82
C LEU A 21 22.33 13.03 -1.10
N SER A 22 22.67 12.29 -0.05
CA SER A 22 22.53 10.84 -0.05
C SER A 22 21.04 10.56 -0.15
N THR A 23 20.53 10.58 -1.38
CA THR A 23 19.25 9.95 -1.70
C THR A 23 19.48 8.46 -1.50
N LYS A 24 19.11 7.94 -0.32
CA LYS A 24 19.03 6.51 -0.11
C LYS A 24 18.15 5.95 -1.23
N THR A 25 18.75 5.16 -2.10
CA THR A 25 18.16 4.47 -3.25
C THR A 25 17.08 3.43 -2.87
N ASN A 26 16.58 3.46 -1.64
CA ASN A 26 15.82 2.36 -1.05
C ASN A 26 14.30 2.53 -1.11
N ASP A 27 13.81 3.68 -1.60
CA ASP A 27 12.38 4.02 -1.63
C ASP A 27 11.79 4.05 -3.06
N VAL A 28 12.56 3.68 -4.09
CA VAL A 28 12.10 3.68 -5.49
C VAL A 28 11.60 2.29 -5.87
N LEU A 29 10.39 2.19 -6.43
CA LEU A 29 9.87 0.93 -6.99
C LEU A 29 10.80 0.38 -8.05
N THR A 30 11.15 -0.90 -7.91
CA THR A 30 11.89 -1.66 -8.92
C THR A 30 10.94 -2.27 -9.96
N ASP A 31 11.46 -2.73 -11.10
CA ASP A 31 10.68 -3.48 -12.08
C ASP A 31 10.10 -4.78 -11.49
N GLU A 32 10.84 -5.41 -10.58
CA GLU A 32 10.37 -6.58 -9.84
C GLU A 32 9.21 -6.24 -8.90
N ASP A 33 9.28 -5.10 -8.20
CA ASP A 33 8.18 -4.60 -7.38
C ASP A 33 6.93 -4.36 -8.24
N ASN A 34 7.06 -3.67 -9.38
CA ASN A 34 5.94 -3.41 -10.29
C ASN A 34 5.32 -4.71 -10.81
N HIS A 35 6.14 -5.69 -11.18
CA HIS A 35 5.66 -6.98 -11.64
C HIS A 35 4.89 -7.73 -10.54
N ALA A 36 5.39 -7.71 -9.31
CA ALA A 36 4.74 -8.33 -8.17
C ALA A 36 3.40 -7.65 -7.81
N ILE A 37 3.38 -6.32 -7.79
CA ILE A 37 2.19 -5.50 -7.56
C ILE A 37 1.10 -5.83 -8.59
N GLU A 38 1.44 -5.82 -9.89
CA GLU A 38 0.47 -6.13 -10.95
C GLU A 38 0.04 -7.60 -10.95
N SER A 39 0.90 -8.52 -10.52
CA SER A 39 0.56 -9.93 -10.35
C SER A 39 -0.49 -10.12 -9.26
N ILE A 40 -0.32 -9.48 -8.09
CA ILE A 40 -1.32 -9.48 -7.01
C ILE A 40 -2.63 -8.85 -7.48
N TYR A 41 -2.54 -7.68 -8.11
CA TYR A 41 -3.72 -6.96 -8.58
C TYR A 41 -4.52 -7.79 -9.60
N SER A 42 -3.85 -8.30 -10.63
CA SER A 42 -4.48 -9.07 -11.70
C SER A 42 -5.03 -10.40 -11.20
N TYR A 43 -4.33 -11.05 -10.26
CA TYR A 43 -4.83 -12.26 -9.62
C TYR A 43 -6.14 -12.00 -8.88
N TRP A 44 -6.19 -10.92 -8.09
CA TRP A 44 -7.31 -10.64 -7.20
C TRP A 44 -8.51 -10.04 -7.93
N PHE A 45 -8.28 -9.03 -8.76
CA PHE A 45 -9.35 -8.29 -9.42
C PHE A 45 -9.66 -8.80 -10.83
N GLY A 46 -8.77 -9.58 -11.43
CA GLY A 46 -8.88 -10.09 -12.80
C GLY A 46 -7.90 -9.41 -13.75
N GLU A 47 -7.48 -10.15 -14.78
CA GLU A 47 -6.53 -9.68 -15.79
C GLU A 47 -7.23 -8.79 -16.82
N ASN A 48 -6.57 -7.69 -17.22
CA ASN A 48 -7.04 -6.77 -18.26
C ASN A 48 -8.46 -6.24 -18.05
N ILE A 49 -8.87 -6.06 -16.78
CA ILE A 49 -10.23 -5.71 -16.42
C ILE A 49 -10.32 -4.27 -15.89
N ASN A 50 -11.42 -3.60 -16.25
CA ASN A 50 -11.71 -2.26 -15.76
C ASN A 50 -12.60 -2.34 -14.51
N THR A 51 -12.00 -2.16 -13.33
CA THR A 51 -12.68 -2.13 -12.03
C THR A 51 -13.61 -0.93 -11.84
N TRP A 52 -13.47 0.12 -12.66
CA TRP A 52 -14.41 1.26 -12.69
C TRP A 52 -15.69 0.98 -13.48
N SER A 53 -15.74 -0.11 -14.24
CA SER A 53 -16.92 -0.48 -15.02
C SER A 53 -18.10 -0.82 -14.10
N LYS A 54 -19.28 -0.27 -14.39
CA LYS A 54 -20.53 -0.69 -13.72
C LYS A 54 -20.86 -2.17 -13.97
N SER A 55 -20.31 -2.75 -15.03
CA SER A 55 -20.48 -4.16 -15.39
C SER A 55 -19.29 -5.02 -14.94
N TYR A 56 -18.44 -4.51 -14.04
CA TYR A 56 -17.33 -5.29 -13.50
C TYR A 56 -17.83 -6.60 -12.86
N PRO A 57 -17.38 -7.77 -13.32
CA PRO A 57 -17.81 -9.06 -12.80
C PRO A 57 -17.08 -9.35 -11.48
N LEU A 58 -17.77 -9.18 -10.35
CA LEU A 58 -17.21 -9.46 -9.03
C LEU A 58 -16.71 -10.91 -8.93
N ASN A 59 -15.45 -11.10 -8.53
CA ASN A 59 -14.87 -12.43 -8.34
C ASN A 59 -15.19 -13.01 -6.95
N THR A 60 -16.48 -13.01 -6.60
CA THR A 60 -16.97 -13.42 -5.26
C THR A 60 -16.57 -14.85 -4.87
N LYS A 61 -16.40 -15.74 -5.85
CA LYS A 61 -15.89 -17.10 -5.61
C LYS A 61 -14.45 -17.08 -5.15
N LEU A 62 -13.57 -16.29 -5.78
CA LEU A 62 -12.19 -16.14 -5.33
C LEU A 62 -12.12 -15.46 -3.96
N TRP A 63 -12.91 -14.41 -3.75
CA TRP A 63 -12.78 -13.54 -2.58
C TRP A 63 -13.37 -14.12 -1.30
N PHE A 64 -14.51 -14.83 -1.39
CA PHE A 64 -15.30 -15.16 -0.20
C PHE A 64 -15.59 -16.65 -0.03
N ARG A 65 -15.30 -17.48 -1.04
CA ARG A 65 -15.50 -18.92 -0.93
C ARG A 65 -14.20 -19.59 -0.49
N VAL A 66 -14.32 -20.52 0.46
CA VAL A 66 -13.21 -21.41 0.81
C VAL A 66 -12.97 -22.39 -0.36
N ASP A 67 -11.73 -22.43 -0.84
CA ASP A 67 -11.26 -23.36 -1.86
C ASP A 67 -9.78 -23.67 -1.63
N GLU A 68 -9.47 -24.92 -1.26
CA GLU A 68 -8.10 -25.34 -0.96
C GLU A 68 -7.14 -25.16 -2.13
N LYS A 69 -7.64 -25.26 -3.38
CA LYS A 69 -6.78 -25.06 -4.57
C LYS A 69 -6.37 -23.59 -4.69
N VAL A 70 -7.30 -22.68 -4.41
CA VAL A 70 -7.01 -21.24 -4.35
C VAL A 70 -6.04 -20.94 -3.21
N ASP A 71 -6.25 -21.53 -2.03
CA ASP A 71 -5.37 -21.35 -0.88
C ASP A 71 -3.92 -21.75 -1.20
N GLN A 72 -3.72 -22.92 -1.82
CA GLN A 72 -2.40 -23.39 -2.23
C GLN A 72 -1.79 -22.54 -3.35
N ASP A 73 -2.58 -22.08 -4.32
CA ASP A 73 -2.10 -21.25 -5.41
C ASP A 73 -1.63 -19.87 -4.90
N ILE A 74 -2.41 -19.24 -4.02
CA ILE A 74 -2.03 -17.98 -3.34
C ILE A 74 -0.74 -18.18 -2.54
N LYS A 75 -0.66 -19.27 -1.77
CA LYS A 75 0.54 -19.59 -0.99
C LYS A 75 1.78 -19.70 -1.87
N ASN A 76 1.73 -20.54 -2.90
CA ASN A 76 2.86 -20.79 -3.77
C ASN A 76 3.35 -19.53 -4.51
N LYS A 77 2.44 -18.62 -4.85
CA LYS A 77 2.78 -17.39 -5.58
C LYS A 77 3.25 -16.25 -4.67
N PHE A 78 2.65 -16.11 -3.49
CA PHE A 78 2.71 -14.84 -2.75
C PHE A 78 3.23 -14.94 -1.31
N GLU A 79 3.40 -16.14 -0.73
CA GLU A 79 3.87 -16.29 0.66
C GLU A 79 5.26 -15.65 0.89
N LYS A 80 6.13 -15.62 -0.11
CA LYS A 80 7.44 -14.95 -0.04
C LYS A 80 7.29 -13.44 0.22
N TYR A 81 6.35 -12.78 -0.46
CA TYR A 81 6.15 -11.33 -0.35
C TYR A 81 5.58 -10.95 1.02
N LEU A 82 4.78 -11.82 1.62
CA LEU A 82 4.32 -11.66 3.01
C LEU A 82 5.48 -11.62 4.00
N SER A 83 6.43 -12.54 3.84
CA SER A 83 7.62 -12.62 4.70
C SER A 83 8.54 -11.41 4.49
N ASP A 84 8.67 -10.97 3.24
CA ASP A 84 9.47 -9.80 2.87
C ASP A 84 8.87 -8.49 3.38
N ALA A 85 7.54 -8.37 3.44
CA ALA A 85 6.86 -7.15 3.85
C ALA A 85 7.09 -6.78 5.34
N THR A 86 7.43 -7.74 6.20
CA THR A 86 7.65 -7.53 7.64
C THR A 86 9.10 -7.70 8.08
N THR A 87 10.00 -8.11 7.17
CA THR A 87 11.42 -8.27 7.49
C THR A 87 12.09 -6.90 7.64
N SER A 88 12.69 -6.64 8.81
CA SER A 88 13.28 -5.34 9.18
C SER A 88 14.39 -4.82 8.25
N HIS A 89 15.00 -5.71 7.46
CA HIS A 89 16.08 -5.39 6.51
C HIS A 89 15.56 -5.18 5.08
N ASN A 90 14.27 -5.40 4.83
CA ASN A 90 13.65 -5.25 3.53
C ASN A 90 12.82 -3.96 3.48
N THR A 91 13.02 -3.14 2.44
CA THR A 91 12.23 -1.92 2.22
C THR A 91 11.00 -2.14 1.34
N LEU A 92 10.63 -3.39 1.00
CA LEU A 92 9.51 -3.72 0.09
C LEU A 92 8.23 -2.99 0.50
N CYS A 93 7.84 -3.11 1.76
CA CYS A 93 6.64 -2.46 2.28
C CYS A 93 6.70 -0.92 2.13
N GLN A 94 7.88 -0.30 2.32
CA GLN A 94 8.07 1.14 2.15
C GLN A 94 8.00 1.55 0.68
N ARG A 95 8.69 0.81 -0.20
CA ARG A 95 8.69 1.06 -1.65
C ARG A 95 7.29 0.96 -2.24
N TRP A 96 6.52 -0.06 -1.87
CA TRP A 96 5.18 -0.28 -2.42
C TRP A 96 4.19 0.79 -1.98
N GLN A 97 4.36 1.37 -0.79
CA GLN A 97 3.53 2.48 -0.31
C GLN A 97 3.71 3.79 -1.10
N THR A 98 4.72 3.90 -1.96
CA THR A 98 4.96 5.11 -2.78
C THR A 98 3.95 5.31 -3.91
N THR A 99 3.10 4.31 -4.19
CA THR A 99 2.05 4.39 -5.22
C THR A 99 0.72 3.86 -4.71
N ASP A 100 -0.38 4.37 -5.23
CA ASP A 100 -1.72 3.90 -4.86
C ASP A 100 -1.94 2.42 -5.19
N ARG A 101 -1.42 1.99 -6.34
CA ARG A 101 -1.46 0.60 -6.77
C ARG A 101 -0.70 -0.32 -5.81
N GLY A 102 0.49 0.08 -5.39
CA GLY A 102 1.29 -0.67 -4.42
C GLY A 102 0.66 -0.71 -3.03
N LYS A 103 0.06 0.40 -2.56
CA LYS A 103 -0.74 0.42 -1.32
C LYS A 103 -1.90 -0.59 -1.38
N LEU A 104 -2.67 -0.61 -2.46
CA LEU A 104 -3.75 -1.57 -2.63
C LEU A 104 -3.24 -3.02 -2.67
N ALA A 105 -2.14 -3.28 -3.39
CA ALA A 105 -1.53 -4.61 -3.43
C ALA A 105 -1.06 -5.06 -2.03
N LEU A 106 -0.49 -4.16 -1.22
CA LEU A 106 -0.14 -4.43 0.17
C LEU A 106 -1.38 -4.75 1.02
N ILE A 107 -2.50 -4.04 0.84
CA ILE A 107 -3.75 -4.37 1.55
C ILE A 107 -4.17 -5.81 1.24
N ILE A 108 -4.21 -6.21 -0.04
CA ILE A 108 -4.56 -7.60 -0.42
C ILE A 108 -3.55 -8.60 0.15
N LEU A 109 -2.25 -8.29 0.02
CA LEU A 109 -1.18 -9.16 0.48
C LEU A 109 -1.22 -9.38 1.99
N LEU A 110 -1.52 -8.34 2.78
CA LEU A 110 -1.45 -8.36 4.25
C LEU A 110 -2.78 -8.74 4.91
N ASP A 111 -3.93 -8.43 4.31
CA ASP A 111 -5.23 -8.74 4.90
C ASP A 111 -5.86 -10.00 4.26
N GLN A 112 -5.89 -10.09 2.93
CA GLN A 112 -6.62 -11.19 2.29
C GLN A 112 -5.80 -12.48 2.26
N PHE A 113 -4.56 -12.42 1.78
CA PHE A 113 -3.76 -13.64 1.57
C PHE A 113 -3.44 -14.44 2.84
N PRO A 114 -3.16 -13.85 4.02
CA PRO A 114 -2.96 -14.63 5.24
C PRO A 114 -4.17 -15.47 5.63
N ARG A 115 -5.39 -15.00 5.33
CA ARG A 115 -6.65 -15.70 5.59
C ARG A 115 -6.84 -16.92 4.68
N ASN A 116 -6.18 -16.94 3.52
CA ASN A 116 -6.07 -18.11 2.64
C ASN A 116 -4.89 -19.01 3.03
N ILE A 117 -3.69 -18.45 3.16
CA ILE A 117 -2.42 -19.18 3.34
C ILE A 117 -2.35 -19.87 4.71
N TYR A 118 -2.83 -19.21 5.75
CA TYR A 118 -2.71 -19.63 7.15
C TYR A 118 -4.08 -19.93 7.77
N ARG A 119 -5.06 -20.32 6.95
CA ARG A 119 -6.45 -20.59 7.34
C ARG A 119 -6.53 -21.44 8.61
N ALA A 120 -7.40 -21.03 9.53
CA ALA A 120 -7.64 -21.70 10.81
C ALA A 120 -6.40 -21.81 11.72
N THR A 121 -5.43 -20.90 11.55
CA THR A 121 -4.28 -20.76 12.46
C THR A 121 -4.18 -19.32 12.96
N ALA A 122 -3.54 -19.11 14.11
CA ALA A 122 -3.30 -17.77 14.65
C ALA A 122 -2.47 -16.88 13.69
N LYS A 123 -1.69 -17.49 12.79
CA LYS A 123 -0.82 -16.77 11.85
C LYS A 123 -1.60 -15.95 10.82
N MET A 124 -2.90 -16.24 10.61
CA MET A 124 -3.73 -15.45 9.70
C MET A 124 -3.95 -14.00 10.16
N PHE A 125 -3.74 -13.72 11.45
CA PHE A 125 -3.93 -12.39 12.05
C PHE A 125 -2.60 -11.61 12.23
N GLU A 126 -1.46 -12.21 11.90
CA GLU A 126 -0.13 -11.65 12.16
C GLU A 126 0.09 -10.26 11.52
N PHE A 127 -0.60 -10.01 10.40
CA PHE A 127 -0.43 -8.81 9.58
C PHE A 127 -1.56 -7.78 9.75
N ASP A 128 -2.59 -8.08 10.55
CA ASP A 128 -3.82 -7.29 10.65
C ASP A 128 -3.54 -5.85 11.11
N THR A 129 -2.68 -5.65 12.11
CA THR A 129 -2.30 -4.31 12.58
C THR A 129 -1.67 -3.46 11.48
N LEU A 130 -0.85 -4.07 10.62
CA LEU A 130 -0.19 -3.36 9.52
C LEU A 130 -1.18 -3.02 8.41
N SER A 131 -2.07 -3.95 8.04
CA SER A 131 -3.12 -3.69 7.05
C SER A 131 -4.13 -2.65 7.52
N VAL A 132 -4.49 -2.64 8.81
CA VAL A 132 -5.35 -1.63 9.43
C VAL A 132 -4.71 -0.24 9.35
N LYS A 133 -3.43 -0.13 9.72
CA LYS A 133 -2.71 1.14 9.64
C LYS A 133 -2.70 1.67 8.20
N LEU A 134 -2.38 0.82 7.23
CA LEU A 134 -2.34 1.19 5.81
C LEU A 134 -3.73 1.59 5.29
N ALA A 135 -4.78 0.86 5.69
CA ALA A 135 -6.16 1.19 5.34
C ALA A 135 -6.56 2.58 5.85
N LEU A 136 -6.25 2.88 7.11
CA LEU A 136 -6.52 4.20 7.70
C LEU A 136 -5.74 5.31 6.98
N GLU A 137 -4.48 5.08 6.61
CA GLU A 137 -3.70 6.05 5.83
C GLU A 137 -4.36 6.34 4.47
N ILE A 138 -4.83 5.32 3.76
CA ILE A 138 -5.56 5.49 2.49
C ILE A 138 -6.88 6.24 2.70
N ILE A 139 -7.68 5.86 3.71
CA ILE A 139 -9.01 6.44 3.95
C ILE A 139 -8.92 7.91 4.39
N ASN A 140 -7.86 8.29 5.10
CA ASN A 140 -7.62 9.67 5.52
C ASN A 140 -7.15 10.59 4.38
N ASP A 141 -6.75 10.04 3.24
CA ASP A 141 -6.48 10.82 2.03
C ASP A 141 -7.80 11.23 1.37
N PRO A 142 -8.12 12.52 1.22
CA PRO A 142 -9.40 12.97 0.65
C PRO A 142 -9.60 12.51 -0.82
N THR A 143 -8.54 12.12 -1.52
CA THR A 143 -8.60 11.70 -2.92
C THR A 143 -8.97 10.22 -3.10
N HIS A 144 -8.95 9.40 -2.03
CA HIS A 144 -9.14 7.94 -2.15
C HIS A 144 -10.45 7.55 -2.85
N MET A 145 -11.50 8.36 -2.69
CA MET A 145 -12.81 8.14 -3.32
C MET A 145 -12.77 8.23 -4.85
N THR A 146 -11.84 9.01 -5.39
CA THR A 146 -11.60 9.17 -6.84
C THR A 146 -10.40 8.38 -7.35
N THR A 147 -9.51 7.95 -6.44
CA THR A 147 -8.32 7.16 -6.78
C THR A 147 -8.64 5.67 -6.92
N TYR A 148 -9.54 5.15 -6.09
CA TYR A 148 -9.88 3.72 -6.06
C TYR A 148 -11.33 3.49 -6.48
N SER A 149 -11.52 2.52 -7.36
CA SER A 149 -12.83 2.04 -7.79
C SER A 149 -13.60 1.42 -6.62
N LEU A 150 -14.89 1.12 -6.84
CA LEU A 150 -15.73 0.54 -5.79
C LEU A 150 -15.24 -0.85 -5.31
N PRO A 151 -14.87 -1.80 -6.18
CA PRO A 151 -14.32 -3.09 -5.75
C PRO A 151 -13.02 -2.96 -4.96
N GLU A 152 -12.14 -2.03 -5.35
CA GLU A 152 -10.86 -1.82 -4.66
C GLU A 152 -11.08 -1.23 -3.26
N ARG A 153 -11.99 -0.26 -3.14
CA ARG A 153 -12.36 0.33 -1.85
C ARG A 153 -12.95 -0.68 -0.88
N LEU A 154 -13.70 -1.66 -1.35
CA LEU A 154 -14.18 -2.76 -0.50
C LEU A 154 -13.01 -3.39 0.27
N PHE A 155 -11.93 -3.72 -0.43
CA PHE A 155 -10.76 -4.34 0.20
C PHE A 155 -9.95 -3.37 1.06
N ILE A 156 -9.98 -2.07 0.79
CA ILE A 156 -9.40 -1.06 1.69
C ILE A 156 -10.15 -1.01 3.03
N TYR A 157 -11.47 -1.21 3.05
CA TYR A 157 -12.25 -1.20 4.29
C TYR A 157 -12.23 -2.52 5.07
N LEU A 158 -12.02 -3.66 4.40
CA LEU A 158 -12.07 -4.99 5.05
C LEU A 158 -11.10 -5.15 6.25
N PRO A 159 -9.85 -4.66 6.22
CA PRO A 159 -8.95 -4.72 7.39
C PRO A 159 -9.58 -4.13 8.66
N LEU A 160 -10.36 -3.05 8.55
CA LEU A 160 -11.03 -2.42 9.68
C LEU A 160 -12.15 -3.29 10.25
N VAL A 161 -12.82 -4.07 9.40
CA VAL A 161 -13.89 -4.99 9.81
C VAL A 161 -13.31 -6.24 10.47
N HIS A 162 -12.13 -6.68 10.02
CA HIS A 162 -11.46 -7.83 10.59
C HIS A 162 -10.77 -7.55 11.92
N SER A 163 -10.34 -6.30 12.14
CA SER A 163 -9.76 -5.89 13.41
C SER A 163 -10.82 -5.94 14.52
N GLU A 164 -10.52 -6.67 15.60
CA GLU A 164 -11.33 -6.64 16.82
C GLU A 164 -11.27 -5.26 17.53
N GLU A 165 -10.38 -4.35 17.12
CA GLU A 165 -10.29 -2.97 17.60
C GLU A 165 -11.25 -2.00 16.89
N LEU A 166 -12.52 -2.38 16.69
CA LEU A 166 -13.57 -1.40 16.38
C LEU A 166 -13.93 -0.59 17.64
N ILE A 167 -12.99 0.20 18.16
CA ILE A 167 -13.33 1.32 19.05
C ILE A 167 -13.87 2.43 18.16
N TYR A 168 -15.19 2.45 18.00
CA TYR A 168 -15.92 3.61 17.50
C TYR A 168 -15.62 4.82 18.40
N THR A 169 -14.67 5.66 18.04
CA THR A 169 -14.71 7.06 18.48
C THR A 169 -15.52 7.83 17.44
N THR A 170 -16.83 7.84 17.66
CA THR A 170 -17.71 8.86 17.09
C THR A 170 -17.13 10.22 17.47
N LYS A 171 -16.39 10.89 16.59
CA LYS A 171 -16.17 12.33 16.72
C LYS A 171 -17.55 12.95 16.54
N GLY A 172 -18.12 13.34 17.68
CA GLY A 172 -19.43 13.92 17.78
C GLY A 172 -19.62 15.05 16.78
N ALA A 173 -20.78 15.01 16.13
CA ALA A 173 -21.42 16.22 15.67
C ALA A 173 -21.48 17.20 16.85
N ASN A 174 -20.77 18.32 16.72
CA ASN A 174 -21.03 19.58 17.40
C ASN A 174 -20.87 20.67 16.34
#